data_AF-A0A7K1V4M9-F1
#
_entry.id   AF-A0A7K1V4M9-F1
#
_cell.length_a   1.000
_cell.length_b   1.000
_cell.length_c   1.000
_cell.angle_alpha   90.00
_cell.angle_beta   90.00
_cell.angle_gamma   90.00
#
_symmetry.space_group_name_H-M   'P 1'
#
loop_
_entity.id
_entity.type
_entity.pdbx_description
1 polymer ?
#
loop_
_entity_poly.entity_id
_entity_poly.type
_entity_poly.pdbx_seq_one_letter_code
_entity_poly.pdbx_strand_id
1 'polypeptide(L)'
;MVKRSDRVTDLEAALAATVTFTKDPDDSYWMIGHTPDQTLYVRMGNFPEEDMWSLWLGDDRWMDFTTPPAGWTLKLTPGWPDTARPRLPKGEFHS
;
A
#
# COMPACT_ATOMS: atom_id res chain seq x y z
N MET A 1 -4.06 -2.24 -11.69
CA MET A 1 -4.33 -0.79 -11.63
C MET A 1 -5.49 -0.54 -10.69
N VAL A 2 -5.22 0.18 -9.60
CA VAL A 2 -6.22 0.60 -8.61
C VAL A 2 -7.21 1.58 -9.22
N LYS A 3 -8.50 1.36 -8.98
CA LYS A 3 -9.59 2.25 -9.35
C LYS A 3 -10.12 2.98 -8.13
N ARG A 4 -10.66 4.18 -8.38
CA ARG A 4 -11.35 4.96 -7.34
C ARG A 4 -12.49 4.18 -6.66
N SER A 5 -13.16 3.32 -7.43
CA SER A 5 -14.28 2.49 -6.98
C SER A 5 -13.87 1.28 -6.12
N ASP A 6 -12.60 0.88 -6.17
CA ASP A 6 -12.07 -0.20 -5.33
C ASP A 6 -12.10 0.28 -3.88
N ARG A 7 -12.68 -0.53 -2.99
CA ARG A 7 -12.97 -0.12 -1.63
C ARG A 7 -12.75 -1.25 -0.66
N VAL A 8 -12.25 -0.91 0.53
CA VAL A 8 -12.29 -1.81 1.68
C VAL A 8 -13.67 -1.68 2.30
N THR A 9 -14.46 -2.75 2.22
CA THR A 9 -15.86 -2.76 2.67
C THR A 9 -15.99 -3.02 4.16
N ASP A 10 -15.08 -3.83 4.71
CA ASP A 10 -14.92 -4.10 6.13
C ASP A 10 -13.42 -4.00 6.47
N LEU A 11 -13.07 -2.96 7.21
CA LEU A 11 -11.68 -2.68 7.59
C LEU A 11 -11.19 -3.64 8.67
N GLU A 12 -12.03 -3.98 9.64
CA GLU A 12 -11.64 -4.89 10.72
C GLU A 12 -11.34 -6.28 10.16
N ALA A 13 -12.22 -6.79 9.29
CA ALA A 13 -12.00 -8.05 8.60
C ALA A 13 -10.77 -8.01 7.69
N ALA A 14 -10.52 -6.91 6.97
CA ALA A 14 -9.33 -6.75 6.15
C ALA A 14 -8.04 -6.88 6.97
N LEU A 15 -7.97 -6.19 8.12
CA LEU A 15 -6.79 -6.17 8.98
C LEU A 15 -6.58 -7.48 9.73
N ALA A 16 -7.65 -8.23 10.02
CA ALA A 16 -7.57 -9.55 10.63
C ALA A 16 -7.21 -10.68 9.64
N ALA A 17 -7.32 -10.43 8.33
CA ALA A 17 -7.12 -11.46 7.31
C ALA A 17 -5.66 -11.89 7.13
N THR A 18 -5.46 -13.13 6.69
CA THR A 18 -4.16 -13.60 6.18
C THR A 18 -4.07 -13.29 4.69
N VAL A 19 -3.13 -12.43 4.30
CA VAL A 19 -3.03 -11.94 2.93
C VAL A 19 -1.58 -11.93 2.47
N THR A 20 -1.32 -12.45 1.27
CA THR A 20 -0.04 -12.26 0.60
C THR A 20 -0.19 -11.20 -0.47
N PHE A 21 0.58 -10.13 -0.34
CA PHE A 21 0.64 -9.04 -1.29
C PHE A 21 1.80 -9.25 -2.25
N THR A 22 1.55 -9.07 -3.53
CA THR A 22 2.54 -9.09 -4.61
C THR A 22 2.42 -7.84 -5.46
N LYS A 23 3.47 -7.46 -6.19
CA LYS A 23 3.39 -6.34 -7.14
C LYS A 23 2.18 -6.48 -8.07
N ASP A 24 1.41 -5.41 -8.22
CA ASP A 24 0.30 -5.34 -9.18
C ASP A 24 0.91 -5.38 -10.60
N PRO A 25 0.50 -6.33 -11.46
CA PRO A 25 1.06 -6.47 -12.81
C PRO A 25 0.72 -5.28 -13.72
N ASP A 26 -0.37 -4.58 -13.42
CA ASP A 26 -0.89 -3.48 -14.23
C ASP A 26 -0.49 -2.11 -13.67
N ASP A 27 0.08 -2.06 -12.46
CA ASP A 27 0.45 -0.82 -11.79
C ASP A 27 1.62 -1.01 -10.83
N SER A 28 2.81 -0.57 -11.26
CA SER A 28 4.06 -0.80 -10.53
C SER A 28 4.15 -0.10 -9.17
N TYR A 29 3.24 0.82 -8.87
CA TYR A 29 3.21 1.55 -7.61
C TYR A 29 2.47 0.79 -6.51
N TRP A 30 1.69 -0.23 -6.88
CA TRP A 30 0.81 -0.95 -5.98
C TRP A 30 1.23 -2.40 -5.82
N MET A 31 0.89 -2.92 -4.65
CA MET A 31 0.86 -4.32 -4.33
C MET A 31 -0.59 -4.72 -4.17
N ILE A 32 -0.96 -5.86 -4.75
CA ILE A 32 -2.29 -6.43 -4.72
C ILE A 32 -2.29 -7.67 -3.84
N GLY A 33 -3.29 -7.75 -2.96
CA GLY A 33 -3.56 -8.89 -2.10
C GLY A 33 -5.05 -9.25 -2.16
N HIS A 34 -5.38 -10.51 -1.88
CA HIS A 34 -6.76 -10.97 -1.93
C HIS A 34 -7.15 -11.58 -0.58
N THR A 35 -8.28 -11.16 -0.05
CA THR A 35 -9.02 -11.90 0.98
C THR A 35 -10.12 -12.73 0.29
N PRO A 36 -10.86 -13.58 1.02
CA PRO A 36 -12.01 -14.28 0.44
C PRO A 36 -13.08 -13.36 -0.16
N ASP A 37 -13.22 -12.14 0.39
CA ASP A 37 -14.35 -11.26 0.11
C ASP A 37 -13.97 -9.98 -0.65
N GLN A 38 -12.69 -9.61 -0.70
CA GLN A 38 -12.24 -8.37 -1.34
C GLN A 38 -10.78 -8.41 -1.79
N THR A 39 -10.48 -7.55 -2.76
CA THR A 39 -9.13 -7.23 -3.18
C THR A 39 -8.63 -6.04 -2.37
N LEU A 40 -7.43 -6.17 -1.81
CA LEU A 40 -6.73 -5.13 -1.07
C LEU A 40 -5.57 -4.60 -1.89
N TYR A 41 -5.34 -3.30 -1.78
CA TYR A 41 -4.26 -2.61 -2.46
C TYR A 41 -3.42 -1.84 -1.46
N VAL A 42 -2.12 -2.13 -1.46
CA VAL A 42 -1.14 -1.50 -0.58
C VAL A 42 -0.03 -0.91 -1.43
N ARG A 43 0.48 0.26 -1.05
CA ARG A 43 1.71 0.80 -1.64
C ARG A 43 2.69 1.19 -0.55
N MET A 44 3.97 1.28 -0.90
CA MET A 44 4.92 1.99 -0.05
C MET A 44 4.53 3.48 0.02
N GLY A 45 4.60 4.02 1.21
CA GLY A 45 4.44 5.43 1.48
C GLY A 45 5.50 6.25 0.76
N ASN A 46 5.29 7.56 0.69
CA ASN A 46 6.15 8.48 -0.08
C ASN A 46 7.51 8.75 0.57
N PHE A 47 7.92 8.00 1.60
CA PHE A 47 9.10 8.29 2.41
C PHE A 47 10.04 7.08 2.42
N PRO A 48 11.18 7.13 1.70
CA PRO A 48 12.11 6.00 1.58
C PRO A 48 12.90 5.67 2.86
N GLU A 49 12.73 6.46 3.92
CA GLU A 49 13.45 6.33 5.19
C GLU A 49 12.62 5.60 6.25
N GLU A 50 11.31 5.47 6.00
CA GLU A 50 10.35 4.84 6.89
C GLU A 50 9.69 3.72 6.11
N ASP A 51 9.64 2.52 6.68
CA ASP A 51 8.83 1.40 6.16
C ASP A 51 7.35 1.70 6.40
N MET A 52 6.86 2.81 5.84
CA MET A 52 5.48 3.23 5.89
C MET A 52 4.75 2.69 4.68
N TRP A 53 3.56 2.18 4.91
CA TRP A 53 2.68 1.56 3.93
C TRP A 53 1.35 2.28 3.95
N SER A 54 0.70 2.37 2.79
CA SER A 54 -0.64 2.93 2.68
C SER A 54 -1.59 1.88 2.11
N LEU A 55 -2.62 1.52 2.87
CA LEU A 55 -3.77 0.74 2.39
C LEU A 55 -4.76 1.68 1.71
N TRP A 56 -5.17 1.36 0.49
CA TRP A 56 -6.27 2.05 -0.19
C TRP A 56 -7.62 1.68 0.44
N LEU A 57 -8.42 2.67 0.85
CA LEU A 57 -9.76 2.46 1.40
C LEU A 57 -10.87 2.75 0.38
N GLY A 58 -10.56 3.36 -0.76
CA GLY A 58 -11.53 3.86 -1.73
C GLY A 58 -11.81 5.34 -1.58
N ASP A 59 -12.30 5.95 -2.66
CA ASP A 59 -12.70 7.37 -2.70
C ASP A 59 -11.60 8.34 -2.24
N ASP A 60 -10.37 8.15 -2.73
CA ASP A 60 -9.20 8.99 -2.40
C ASP A 60 -8.79 8.94 -0.91
N ARG A 61 -9.22 7.90 -0.18
CA ARG A 61 -8.88 7.66 1.22
C ARG A 61 -7.90 6.51 1.37
N TRP A 62 -7.07 6.63 2.40
CA TRP A 62 -5.95 5.73 2.69
C TRP A 62 -5.81 5.58 4.20
N MET A 63 -5.25 4.45 4.63
CA MET A 63 -4.77 4.25 5.99
C MET A 63 -3.29 3.95 5.94
N ASP A 64 -2.50 4.75 6.66
CA ASP A 64 -1.06 4.56 6.76
C ASP A 64 -0.68 3.69 7.97
N PHE A 65 0.36 2.87 7.82
CA PHE A 65 0.89 2.01 8.87
C PHE A 65 2.37 1.73 8.66
N THR A 66 3.14 1.66 9.75
CA THR A 66 4.57 1.31 9.73
C THR A 66 4.82 -0.17 10.01
N THR A 67 3.82 -0.86 10.57
CA THR A 67 3.88 -2.29 10.83
C THR A 67 2.65 -2.94 10.18
N PRO A 68 2.84 -3.83 9.19
CA PRO A 68 1.71 -4.52 8.59
C PRO A 68 0.99 -5.40 9.63
N PRO A 69 -0.33 -5.63 9.48
CA PRO A 69 -1.05 -6.59 10.30
C PRO A 69 -0.37 -7.96 10.30
N ALA A 70 -0.46 -8.69 11.41
CA ALA A 70 0.32 -9.92 11.63
C ALA A 70 0.07 -11.02 10.57
N GLY A 71 -1.13 -11.08 9.98
CA GLY A 71 -1.47 -12.03 8.91
C GLY A 71 -0.98 -11.62 7.52
N TRP A 72 -0.42 -10.42 7.37
CA TRP A 72 -0.06 -9.86 6.07
C TRP A 72 1.40 -10.17 5.75
N THR A 73 1.62 -10.68 4.54
CA THR A 73 2.95 -10.88 3.97
C THR A 73 3.11 -9.98 2.75
N LEU A 74 3.93 -8.94 2.87
CA LEU A 74 4.30 -8.06 1.77
C LEU A 74 5.53 -8.66 1.05
N LYS A 75 5.34 -9.30 -0.12
CA LYS A 75 6.45 -9.83 -0.91
C LYS A 75 7.16 -8.70 -1.64
N LEU A 76 8.10 -8.08 -0.94
CA LEU A 76 8.97 -7.06 -1.50
C LEU A 76 9.98 -7.70 -2.44
N THR A 77 9.95 -7.33 -3.71
CA THR A 77 11.13 -7.48 -4.57
C THR A 77 12.13 -6.39 -4.19
N PRO A 78 13.44 -6.69 -4.10
CA PRO A 78 14.43 -5.69 -3.70
C PRO A 78 14.44 -4.52 -4.69
N GLY A 79 14.36 -3.31 -4.15
CA GLY A 79 14.35 -2.06 -4.91
C GLY A 79 13.11 -1.22 -4.63
N TRP A 80 13.34 0.05 -4.31
CA TRP A 80 12.28 1.05 -4.25
C TRP A 80 11.77 1.29 -5.68
N PRO A 81 10.45 1.38 -5.95
CA PRO A 81 9.96 1.65 -7.29
C PRO A 81 10.59 2.93 -7.84
N ASP A 82 11.07 2.90 -9.08
CA ASP A 82 11.67 4.07 -9.77
C ASP A 82 10.74 5.29 -9.80
N THR A 83 9.47 5.05 -9.52
CA THR A 83 8.40 6.01 -9.56
C THR A 83 7.97 6.54 -8.20
N ALA A 84 8.53 6.03 -7.11
CA ALA A 84 8.29 6.60 -5.81
C ALA A 84 8.80 8.05 -5.76
N ARG A 85 8.14 8.89 -4.96
CA ARG A 85 8.53 10.31 -4.87
C ARG A 85 10.00 10.41 -4.41
N PRO A 86 10.83 11.24 -5.08
CA PRO A 86 12.20 11.46 -4.65
C PRO A 86 12.22 12.05 -3.24
N ARG A 87 13.23 11.66 -2.46
CA ARG A 87 13.51 12.26 -1.15
C ARG A 87 13.62 13.78 -1.31
N LEU A 88 12.78 14.54 -0.59
CA LEU A 88 13.05 15.96 -0.41
C LEU A 88 14.30 16.10 0.47
N PRO A 89 15.25 16.99 0.13
CA PRO A 89 16.32 17.35 1.04
C PRO A 89 15.74 17.72 2.41
N LYS A 90 16.39 17.28 3.48
CA LYS A 90 15.93 17.54 4.85
C LYS A 90 15.78 19.06 5.04
N GLY A 91 14.54 19.53 5.21
CA GLY A 91 14.22 20.95 5.42
C GLY A 91 13.55 21.67 4.24
N GLU A 92 13.23 21.00 3.14
CA GLU A 92 12.47 21.60 2.03
C GLU A 92 11.03 21.08 1.98
N PHE A 93 10.07 22.00 1.86
CA PHE A 93 8.66 21.73 1.60
C PHE A 93 8.30 22.31 0.22
N HIS A 94 7.68 21.53 -0.66
CA HIS A 94 7.06 22.07 -1.87
C HIS A 94 5.57 22.32 -1.65
N SER A 95 5.09 23.47 -2.12
CA SER A 95 3.69 23.89 -2.20
C SER A 95 2.93 23.19 -3.32
#